data_AF-A0AAD4MPG3-F1
#
_entry.id   AF-A0AAD4MPG3-F1
#
_cell.length_a   1.000
_cell.length_b   1.000
_cell.length_c   1.000
_cell.angle_alpha   90.00
_cell.angle_beta   90.00
_cell.angle_gamma   90.00
#
_symmetry.space_group_name_H-M   'P 1'
#
loop_
_entity.id
_entity.type
_entity.pdbx_description
1 polymer ?
#
loop_
_entity_poly.entity_id
_entity_poly.type
_entity_poly.pdbx_seq_one_letter_code
_entity_poly.pdbx_strand_id
1 'polypeptide(L)'
;MKYAPMVKLDFVMQNSPLLSKMAEIAKVQNGEEAELEVETMAPKQLSVMKYAPMVNCDVERSFSIYKNILTDNRASFSEVNLEMYIICNYETRE
;
A
#
# COMPACT_ATOMS: atom_id res chain seq x y z
N MET A 1 9.81 -4.99 -29.14
CA MET A 1 10.12 -5.15 -27.70
C MET A 1 9.22 -4.20 -26.93
N LYS A 2 8.04 -4.66 -26.46
CA LYS A 2 7.17 -3.82 -25.61
C LYS A 2 7.79 -3.79 -24.22
N TYR A 3 7.97 -2.58 -23.67
CA TYR A 3 8.64 -2.28 -22.41
C TYR A 3 8.21 -3.24 -21.29
N ALA A 4 9.10 -4.15 -20.87
CA ALA A 4 8.86 -5.11 -19.79
C ALA A 4 8.34 -4.51 -18.47
N PRO A 5 8.67 -3.24 -18.10
CA PRO A 5 8.07 -2.59 -16.94
C PRO A 5 6.56 -2.35 -17.06
N MET A 6 6.07 -1.96 -18.24
CA MET A 6 4.64 -1.69 -18.46
C MET A 6 3.83 -2.98 -18.36
N VAL A 7 4.34 -4.09 -18.89
CA VAL A 7 3.70 -5.41 -18.77
C VAL A 7 3.56 -5.85 -17.32
N LYS A 8 4.57 -5.57 -16.48
CA LYS A 8 4.51 -5.86 -15.04
C LYS A 8 3.53 -4.95 -14.31
N LEU A 9 3.48 -3.67 -14.67
CA LEU A 9 2.52 -2.73 -14.09
C LEU A 9 1.07 -3.15 -14.40
N ASP A 10 0.78 -3.46 -15.66
CA ASP A 10 -0.54 -3.93 -16.10
C ASP A 10 -0.93 -5.22 -15.34
N PHE A 11 0.01 -6.14 -15.16
CA PHE A 11 -0.20 -7.35 -14.37
C PHE A 11 -0.54 -7.05 -12.91
N VAL A 12 0.18 -6.14 -12.25
CA VAL A 12 -0.09 -5.76 -10.85
C VAL A 12 -1.46 -5.10 -10.71
N MET A 13 -1.81 -4.21 -11.64
CA MET A 13 -3.11 -3.52 -11.66
C MET A 13 -4.27 -4.50 -11.87
N GLN A 14 -4.09 -5.52 -12.73
CA GLN A 14 -5.12 -6.53 -12.98
C GLN A 14 -5.27 -7.53 -11.83
N ASN A 15 -4.19 -7.84 -11.11
CA ASN A 15 -4.22 -8.82 -10.01
C ASN A 15 -4.54 -8.21 -8.64
N SER A 16 -4.74 -6.90 -8.56
CA SER A 16 -4.98 -6.19 -7.29
C SER A 16 -6.31 -5.44 -7.33
N PRO A 17 -7.41 -6.06 -6.88
CA PRO A 17 -8.75 -5.43 -6.87
C PRO A 17 -8.79 -4.07 -6.15
N LEU A 18 -7.93 -3.88 -5.15
CA LEU A 18 -7.81 -2.63 -4.39
C LEU A 18 -7.24 -1.49 -5.25
N LEU A 19 -6.25 -1.78 -6.11
CA LEU A 19 -5.63 -0.77 -6.97
C LEU A 19 -6.61 -0.27 -8.03
N SER A 20 -7.43 -1.17 -8.59
CA SER A 20 -8.50 -0.80 -9.53
C SER A 20 -9.50 0.16 -8.89
N LYS A 21 -9.96 -0.15 -7.66
CA LYS A 21 -10.86 0.74 -6.90
C LYS A 21 -10.24 2.10 -6.57
N MET A 22 -8.97 2.12 -6.17
CA MET A 22 -8.24 3.36 -5.91
C MET A 22 -8.12 4.23 -7.16
N ALA A 23 -7.91 3.63 -8.33
CA ALA A 23 -7.85 4.34 -9.60
C ALA A 23 -9.21 4.96 -9.96
N GLU A 24 -10.32 4.27 -9.73
CA GLU A 24 -11.68 4.82 -9.91
C GLU A 24 -11.97 5.99 -8.96
N ILE A 25 -11.58 5.87 -7.68
CA ILE A 25 -11.71 6.97 -6.71
C ILE A 25 -10.89 8.19 -7.16
N ALA A 26 -9.66 7.98 -7.67
CA ALA A 26 -8.82 9.05 -8.17
C ALA A 26 -9.44 9.76 -9.40
N LYS A 27 -10.08 9.02 -10.31
CA LYS A 27 -10.82 9.59 -11.45
C LYS A 27 -11.92 10.54 -11.00
N VAL A 28 -12.76 10.10 -10.04
CA VAL A 28 -13.84 10.95 -9.50
C VAL A 28 -13.29 12.19 -8.80
N GLN A 29 -12.19 12.08 -8.06
CA GLN A 29 -11.55 13.23 -7.41
C GLN A 29 -10.97 14.23 -8.42
N ASN A 30 -10.58 13.76 -9.62
CA ASN A 30 -10.12 14.61 -10.72
C ASN A 30 -11.26 15.18 -11.57
N GLY A 31 -12.51 14.81 -11.28
CA GLY A 31 -13.69 15.27 -12.02
C GLY A 31 -13.98 14.46 -13.28
N GLU A 32 -13.41 13.27 -13.41
CA GLU A 32 -13.72 12.33 -14.49
C GLU A 32 -14.90 11.42 -14.12
N GLU A 33 -15.61 10.93 -15.14
CA GLU A 33 -16.70 9.96 -14.97
C GLU A 33 -16.12 8.57 -14.64
N ALA A 34 -16.60 7.97 -13.55
CA ALA A 34 -16.24 6.61 -13.17
C ALA A 34 -17.43 5.89 -12.54
N GLU A 35 -17.57 4.60 -12.84
CA GLU A 35 -18.54 3.72 -12.21
C GLU A 35 -18.03 3.29 -10.83
N LEU A 36 -18.21 4.16 -9.84
CA LEU A 36 -18.15 3.75 -8.44
C LEU A 36 -19.54 3.25 -8.04
N GLU A 37 -19.63 2.01 -7.56
CA GLU A 37 -20.85 1.50 -6.93
C GLU A 37 -21.21 2.40 -5.73
N VAL A 38 -22.20 3.28 -5.93
CA VAL A 38 -22.59 4.36 -5.01
C VAL A 38 -22.99 3.84 -3.63
N GLU A 39 -23.35 2.57 -3.51
CA GLU A 39 -23.69 1.92 -2.24
C GLU A 39 -22.48 1.72 -1.31
N THR A 40 -21.25 1.81 -1.82
CA THR A 40 -20.05 1.42 -1.06
C THR A 40 -19.36 2.55 -0.28
N MET A 41 -19.55 3.83 -0.65
CA MET A 41 -18.89 4.94 0.05
C MET A 41 -19.71 6.23 0.08
N ALA A 42 -19.88 6.81 1.27
CA ALA A 42 -20.43 8.15 1.43
C ALA A 42 -19.50 9.21 0.81
N PRO A 43 -20.02 10.34 0.26
CA PRO A 43 -19.21 11.40 -0.33
C PRO A 43 -18.10 11.93 0.59
N LYS A 44 -18.35 11.95 1.92
CA LYS A 44 -17.34 12.30 2.92
C LYS A 44 -16.16 11.32 2.92
N GLN A 45 -16.42 10.02 2.81
CA GLN A 45 -15.37 9.00 2.76
C GLN A 45 -14.53 9.16 1.48
N LEU A 46 -15.19 9.38 0.34
CA LEU A 46 -14.51 9.65 -0.94
C LEU A 46 -13.59 10.89 -0.86
N SER A 47 -14.02 11.94 -0.18
CA SER A 47 -13.21 13.16 -0.03
C SER A 47 -11.93 12.93 0.78
N VAL A 48 -11.98 12.06 1.80
CA VAL A 48 -10.82 11.73 2.66
C VAL A 48 -9.83 10.82 1.94
N MET A 49 -10.27 10.03 0.96
CA MET A 49 -9.38 9.15 0.19
C MET A 49 -8.32 9.91 -0.62
N LYS A 50 -8.42 11.23 -0.77
CA LYS A 50 -7.35 12.06 -1.36
C LYS A 50 -6.02 11.92 -0.62
N TYR A 51 -6.09 11.63 0.68
CA TYR A 51 -4.93 11.41 1.54
C TYR A 51 -4.56 9.93 1.69
N ALA A 52 -5.31 9.03 1.05
CA ALA A 52 -5.02 7.62 1.11
C ALA A 52 -3.72 7.33 0.36
N PRO A 53 -2.77 6.58 0.94
CA PRO A 53 -1.58 6.17 0.24
C PRO A 53 -1.96 5.29 -0.96
N MET A 54 -1.56 5.71 -2.16
CA MET A 54 -1.88 5.06 -3.43
C MET A 54 -1.29 3.65 -3.56
N VAL A 55 -0.28 3.33 -2.74
CA VAL A 55 0.44 2.06 -2.78
C VAL A 55 0.44 1.38 -1.42
N ASN A 56 -0.12 0.17 -1.39
CA ASN A 56 0.16 -0.83 -0.36
C ASN A 56 1.65 -1.23 -0.32
N CYS A 57 2.46 -0.82 -1.31
CA CYS A 57 3.88 -1.08 -1.38
C CYS A 57 4.63 -0.60 -0.12
N ASP A 58 4.22 0.52 0.47
CA ASP A 58 4.84 0.97 1.73
C ASP A 58 4.49 0.05 2.90
N VAL A 59 3.28 -0.53 2.89
CA VAL A 59 2.85 -1.53 3.85
C VAL A 59 3.63 -2.84 3.62
N GLU A 60 3.65 -3.36 2.39
CA GLU A 60 4.40 -4.59 2.03
C GLU A 60 5.90 -4.47 2.29
N ARG A 61 6.51 -3.31 2.00
CA ARG A 61 7.91 -3.02 2.31
C ARG A 61 8.15 -2.99 3.81
N SER A 62 7.26 -2.36 4.58
CA SER A 62 7.31 -2.39 6.06
C SER A 62 7.17 -3.82 6.59
N PHE A 63 6.25 -4.63 6.06
CA PHE A 63 6.10 -6.04 6.44
C PHE A 63 7.31 -6.89 6.06
N SER A 64 7.97 -6.60 4.94
CA SER A 64 9.23 -7.26 4.55
C SER A 64 10.37 -6.93 5.51
N ILE A 65 10.48 -5.66 5.92
CA ILE A 65 11.44 -5.18 6.92
C ILE A 65 11.19 -5.85 8.27
N TYR A 66 9.93 -5.88 8.72
CA TYR A 66 9.55 -6.51 9.98
C TYR A 66 9.37 -8.02 9.89
N LYS A 67 9.64 -8.65 8.74
CA LYS A 67 9.51 -10.10 8.57
C LYS A 67 10.32 -10.86 9.63
N ASN A 68 11.48 -10.36 10.02
CA ASN A 68 12.33 -10.99 11.04
C ASN A 68 11.76 -10.89 12.46
N ILE A 69 10.88 -9.91 12.72
CA ILE A 69 10.15 -9.76 13.98
C ILE A 69 8.87 -10.62 13.97
N LEU A 70 8.17 -10.65 12.84
CA LEU A 70 6.84 -11.24 12.71
C LEU A 70 6.86 -12.73 12.35
N THR A 71 7.97 -13.23 11.82
CA THR A 71 8.15 -14.67 11.58
C THR A 71 8.60 -15.37 12.85
N ASP A 72 8.26 -16.66 12.99
CA ASP A 72 8.63 -17.56 14.09
C ASP A 72 10.15 -17.86 14.15
N ASN A 73 11.00 -16.90 13.81
CA ASN A 73 12.42 -16.99 14.05
C ASN A 73 12.66 -16.75 15.53
N ARG A 74 13.32 -17.70 16.20
CA ARG A 74 13.53 -17.78 17.66
C ARG A 74 14.48 -16.71 18.23
N ALA A 75 14.51 -15.51 17.66
CA ALA A 75 15.18 -14.37 18.25
C ALA A 75 14.27 -13.80 19.34
N SER A 76 14.54 -14.15 20.60
CA SER A 76 13.89 -13.48 21.73
C SER A 76 14.43 -12.05 21.83
N PHE A 77 13.64 -11.09 21.37
CA PHE A 77 13.92 -9.69 21.64
C PHE A 77 13.48 -9.37 23.07
N SER A 78 14.33 -8.66 23.83
CA SER A 78 13.84 -7.87 24.95
C SER A 78 13.06 -6.67 24.39
N GLU A 79 12.18 -6.07 25.20
CA GLU A 79 11.40 -4.89 24.80
C GLU A 79 12.30 -3.77 24.25
N VAL A 80 13.43 -3.52 24.91
CA VAL A 80 14.44 -2.53 24.49
C VAL A 80 15.07 -2.86 23.14
N ASN A 81 15.41 -4.14 22.92
CA ASN A 81 16.03 -4.55 21.66
C ASN A 81 15.02 -4.48 20.50
N LEU A 82 13.73 -4.74 20.77
CA LEU A 82 12.67 -4.61 19.78
C LEU A 82 12.46 -3.15 19.38
N GLU A 83 12.42 -2.24 20.35
CA GLU A 83 12.30 -0.80 20.10
C GLU A 83 13.46 -0.26 19.26
N MET A 84 14.70 -0.61 19.63
CA MET A 84 15.88 -0.25 18.85
C MET A 84 15.82 -0.80 17.42
N TYR A 85 15.39 -2.06 17.26
CA TYR A 85 15.28 -2.68 15.94
C TYR A 85 14.24 -1.97 15.07
N ILE A 86 13.08 -1.60 15.61
CA ILE A 86 12.05 -0.85 14.88
C ILE A 86 12.58 0.51 14.45
N ILE A 87 13.24 1.24 15.35
CA ILE A 87 13.81 2.57 15.06
C ILE A 87 14.90 2.48 13.97
N CYS A 88 15.85 1.55 14.09
CA CYS A 88 16.93 1.38 13.12
C CYS A 88 16.41 1.01 11.71
N ASN A 89 15.30 0.29 11.63
CA ASN A 89 14.70 -0.11 10.37
C ASN A 89 13.74 0.93 9.79
N TYR A 90 13.33 1.93 10.57
CA TYR A 90 12.49 3.03 10.10
C TYR A 90 13.30 4.11 9.35
N GLU A 91 14.57 4.31 9.72
CA GLU A 91 15.45 5.37 9.20
C GLU A 91 16.32 4.98 8.00
N THR A 92 16.33 3.71 7.57
CA THR A 92 17.11 3.23 6.41
C THR A 92 16.49 3.60 5.05
N ARG A 93 15.87 4.80 4.96
CA ARG A 93 15.11 5.30 3.79
C ARG A 93 15.97 6.02 2.74
N GLU A 94 17.29 5.84 2.76
CA GLU A 94 18.22 6.35 1.73
C GLU A 94 18.69 5.27 0.76
#